data_AF-A0A139K6U8-F1
#
_entry.id   AF-A0A139K6U8-F1
#
_cell.length_a   1.000
_cell.length_b   1.000
_cell.length_c   1.000
_cell.angle_alpha   90.00
_cell.angle_beta   90.00
_cell.angle_gamma   90.00
#
_symmetry.space_group_name_H-M   'P 1'
#
loop_
_entity.id
_entity.type
_entity.pdbx_description
1 polymer ?
#
loop_
_entity_poly.entity_id
_entity_poly.type
_entity_poly.pdbx_seq_one_letter_code
_entity_poly.pdbx_strand_id
1 'polypeptide(L)'
;METTVVHFSGMQVMLMIALCAIAVLVPVWAIRRIARAVPPVYQVPGIPSGVGGLLLFTIVLLIVEAVNALYHFGRAAGEAARVISMSTDYLWPVAQTLIPDFAASFFLLIAIGALVFGRSSVALGAAVVCAWLGGPLVAVLRTIYLGLPIELAGEPTGLLFLTVVVTLYLLFSNRPALTYGTASGRRLALSRGGSAVGER
;
A
#
# COMPACT_ATOMS: atom_id res chain seq x y z
N MET A 1 26.17 -27.42 -24.92
CA MET A 1 25.39 -26.74 -23.88
C MET A 1 24.35 -27.73 -23.39
N GLU A 2 24.62 -28.40 -22.26
CA GLU A 2 23.62 -29.23 -21.59
C GLU A 2 22.62 -28.31 -20.90
N THR A 3 21.39 -28.28 -21.40
CA THR A 3 20.28 -27.63 -20.72
C THR A 3 19.86 -28.51 -19.55
N THR A 4 20.29 -28.18 -18.34
CA THR A 4 19.77 -28.79 -17.12
C THR A 4 18.32 -28.35 -16.92
N VAL A 5 17.38 -29.13 -17.45
CA VAL A 5 15.95 -28.93 -17.21
C VAL A 5 15.65 -29.37 -15.79
N VAL A 6 15.38 -28.41 -14.91
CA VAL A 6 14.96 -28.68 -13.53
C VAL A 6 13.56 -29.30 -13.57
N HIS A 7 13.48 -30.63 -13.45
CA HIS A 7 12.22 -31.35 -13.35
C HIS A 7 11.69 -31.26 -11.91
N PHE A 8 10.74 -30.35 -11.67
CA PHE A 8 9.99 -30.31 -10.43
C PHE A 8 9.01 -31.50 -10.38
N SER A 9 9.04 -32.27 -9.30
CA SER A 9 8.03 -33.32 -9.10
C SER A 9 6.67 -32.68 -8.83
N GLY A 10 5.57 -33.35 -9.18
CA GLY A 10 4.21 -32.83 -8.91
C GLY A 10 3.97 -32.49 -7.43
N MET A 11 4.64 -33.22 -6.52
CA MET A 11 4.62 -32.95 -5.08
C MET A 11 5.38 -31.67 -4.72
N GLN A 12 6.51 -31.38 -5.37
CA GLN A 12 7.25 -30.12 -5.18
C GLN A 12 6.44 -28.91 -5.68
N VAL A 13 5.77 -29.06 -6.83
CA VAL A 13 4.89 -28.00 -7.37
C VAL A 13 3.72 -27.74 -6.41
N MET A 14 3.07 -28.79 -5.92
CA MET A 14 1.96 -28.67 -4.97
C MET A 14 2.40 -28.02 -3.65
N LEU A 15 3.57 -28.40 -3.13
CA LEU A 15 4.16 -27.79 -1.94
C LEU A 15 4.47 -26.31 -2.17
N MET A 16 5.07 -25.95 -3.30
CA MET A 16 5.38 -24.56 -3.64
C MET A 16 4.11 -23.71 -3.72
N ILE A 17 3.07 -24.20 -4.38
CA ILE A 17 1.77 -23.51 -4.46
C ILE A 17 1.17 -23.34 -3.06
N ALA A 18 1.20 -24.38 -2.23
CA ALA A 18 0.68 -24.30 -0.86
C ALA A 18 1.44 -23.27 -0.03
N LEU A 19 2.77 -23.22 -0.13
CA LEU A 19 3.60 -22.24 0.56
C LEU A 19 3.32 -20.81 0.07
N CYS A 20 3.21 -20.60 -1.24
CA CYS A 20 2.83 -19.30 -1.81
C CYS A 20 1.43 -18.86 -1.34
N ALA A 21 0.46 -19.79 -1.34
CA ALA A 21 -0.89 -19.51 -0.88
C ALA A 21 -0.90 -19.12 0.62
N ILE A 22 -0.18 -19.86 1.46
CA ILE A 22 -0.06 -19.54 2.89
C ILE A 22 0.61 -18.18 3.10
N ALA A 23 1.69 -17.91 2.37
CA ALA A 23 2.44 -16.65 2.45
C ALA A 23 1.58 -15.43 2.07
N VAL A 24 0.56 -15.59 1.23
CA VAL A 24 -0.37 -14.50 0.87
C VAL A 24 -1.59 -14.48 1.79
N LEU A 25 -2.23 -15.63 2.01
CA LEU A 25 -3.51 -15.71 2.72
C LEU A 25 -3.37 -15.38 4.21
N VAL A 26 -2.28 -15.78 4.86
CA VAL A 26 -2.07 -15.53 6.29
C VAL A 26 -1.94 -14.03 6.58
N PRO A 27 -1.08 -13.25 5.88
CA PRO A 27 -1.03 -11.80 6.08
C PRO A 27 -2.36 -11.11 5.76
N VAL A 28 -3.03 -11.48 4.67
CA VAL A 28 -4.33 -10.89 4.29
C VAL A 28 -5.38 -11.15 5.37
N TRP A 29 -5.40 -12.37 5.93
CA TRP A 29 -6.27 -12.72 7.04
C TRP A 29 -5.94 -11.91 8.30
N ALA A 30 -4.66 -11.76 8.64
CA ALA A 30 -4.22 -10.98 9.80
C ALA A 30 -4.61 -9.50 9.67
N ILE A 31 -4.34 -8.88 8.51
CA ILE A 31 -4.73 -7.48 8.21
C ILE A 31 -6.25 -7.33 8.32
N ARG A 32 -7.01 -8.25 7.72
CA ARG A 32 -8.48 -8.25 7.81
C ARG A 32 -8.94 -8.34 9.26
N ARG A 33 -8.28 -9.14 10.10
CA ARG A 33 -8.63 -9.29 11.52
C ARG A 33 -8.37 -8.00 12.29
N ILE A 34 -7.20 -7.38 12.10
CA ILE A 34 -6.82 -6.11 12.72
C ILE A 34 -7.77 -4.99 12.28
N ALA A 35 -8.01 -4.85 10.97
CA ALA A 35 -8.84 -3.78 10.45
C ALA A 35 -10.31 -3.89 10.87
N ARG A 36 -10.80 -5.12 11.12
CA ARG A 36 -12.15 -5.36 11.66
C ARG A 36 -12.28 -5.06 13.15
N ALA A 37 -11.18 -4.89 13.87
CA ALA A 37 -11.23 -4.47 15.28
C ALA A 37 -11.81 -3.06 15.44
N VAL A 38 -11.68 -2.21 14.41
CA VAL A 38 -12.22 -0.85 14.43
C VAL A 38 -13.49 -0.76 13.57
N PRO A 39 -14.66 -0.50 14.16
CA PRO A 39 -15.94 -0.49 13.45
C PRO A 39 -16.03 0.62 12.38
N PRO A 40 -16.83 0.45 11.33
CA PRO A 40 -17.10 1.51 10.36
C PRO A 40 -17.93 2.64 10.98
N VAL A 41 -17.82 3.86 10.44
CA VAL A 41 -18.59 5.02 10.93
C VAL A 41 -20.09 4.85 10.70
N TYR A 42 -20.49 4.43 9.50
CA TYR A 42 -21.90 4.22 9.13
C TYR A 42 -22.17 2.78 8.70
N GLN A 43 -23.37 2.28 9.03
CA GLN A 43 -23.91 1.03 8.52
C GLN A 43 -25.24 1.28 7.82
N VAL A 44 -25.35 0.78 6.59
CA VAL A 44 -26.57 0.86 5.79
C VAL A 44 -27.02 -0.56 5.45
N PRO A 45 -28.28 -0.93 5.71
CA PRO A 45 -28.80 -2.24 5.32
C PRO A 45 -28.58 -2.51 3.83
N GLY A 46 -28.01 -3.68 3.50
CA GLY A 46 -27.76 -4.09 2.12
C GLY A 46 -26.54 -3.46 1.44
N ILE A 47 -25.78 -2.56 2.10
CA ILE A 47 -24.54 -2.00 1.54
C ILE A 47 -23.35 -2.40 2.43
N PRO A 48 -22.33 -3.08 1.88
CA PRO A 48 -21.17 -3.48 2.67
C PRO A 48 -20.36 -2.26 3.14
N SER A 49 -20.22 -2.11 4.46
CA SER A 49 -19.31 -1.14 5.09
C SER A 49 -18.18 -1.84 5.85
N GLY A 50 -17.15 -1.08 6.23
CA GLY A 50 -15.96 -1.59 6.90
C GLY A 50 -14.92 -2.21 5.97
N VAL A 51 -13.75 -2.48 6.53
CA VAL A 51 -12.58 -2.99 5.80
C VAL A 51 -12.81 -4.45 5.35
N GLY A 52 -12.88 -4.63 4.03
CA GLY A 52 -13.10 -5.91 3.35
C GLY A 52 -13.25 -5.71 1.85
N GLY A 53 -13.45 -6.80 1.10
CA GLY A 53 -13.60 -6.77 -0.36
C GLY A 53 -12.53 -5.91 -1.04
N LEU A 54 -12.95 -5.01 -1.93
CA LEU A 54 -12.01 -4.14 -2.66
C LEU A 54 -11.23 -3.16 -1.76
N LEU A 55 -11.75 -2.80 -0.58
CA LEU A 55 -11.02 -1.94 0.37
C LEU A 55 -9.86 -2.69 1.01
N LEU A 56 -10.08 -3.96 1.37
CA LEU A 56 -9.00 -4.82 1.85
C LEU A 56 -7.97 -5.07 0.75
N PHE A 57 -8.43 -5.32 -0.48
CA PHE A 57 -7.53 -5.48 -1.62
C PHE A 57 -6.65 -4.24 -1.85
N THR A 58 -7.25 -3.05 -1.78
CA THR A 58 -6.52 -1.77 -1.87
C THR A 58 -5.44 -1.65 -0.79
N ILE A 59 -5.78 -1.96 0.46
CA ILE A 59 -4.81 -1.95 1.57
C ILE A 59 -3.68 -2.95 1.32
N VAL A 60 -3.99 -4.15 0.82
CA VAL A 60 -2.99 -5.16 0.49
C VAL A 60 -2.06 -4.69 -0.63
N LEU A 61 -2.58 -4.04 -1.68
CA LEU A 61 -1.76 -3.45 -2.73
C LEU A 61 -0.77 -2.41 -2.17
N LEU A 62 -1.26 -1.50 -1.32
CA LEU A 62 -0.39 -0.52 -0.66
C LEU A 62 0.65 -1.17 0.24
N ILE A 63 0.32 -2.28 0.91
CA ILE A 63 1.27 -3.05 1.73
C ILE A 63 2.34 -3.69 0.84
N VAL A 64 1.97 -4.28 -0.29
CA VAL A 64 2.94 -4.85 -1.24
C VAL A 64 3.90 -3.76 -1.73
N GLU A 65 3.38 -2.59 -2.05
CA GLU A 65 4.17 -1.43 -2.47
C GLU A 65 5.10 -0.94 -1.34
N ALA A 66 4.59 -0.86 -0.10
CA ALA A 66 5.39 -0.48 1.06
C ALA A 66 6.51 -1.48 1.36
N VAL A 67 6.22 -2.78 1.26
CA VAL A 67 7.21 -3.85 1.43
C VAL A 67 8.26 -3.77 0.34
N ASN A 68 7.86 -3.52 -0.92
CA ASN A 68 8.79 -3.35 -2.02
C ASN A 68 9.73 -2.15 -1.76
N ALA A 69 9.18 -0.99 -1.39
CA ALA A 69 9.95 0.19 -1.04
C ALA A 69 10.91 -0.07 0.14
N LEU A 70 10.43 -0.75 1.18
CA LEU A 70 11.25 -1.09 2.35
C LEU A 70 12.38 -2.07 2.00
N TYR A 71 12.14 -3.01 1.09
CA TYR A 71 13.16 -3.92 0.59
C TYR A 71 14.26 -3.18 -0.17
N HIS A 72 13.88 -2.30 -1.10
CA HIS A 72 14.83 -1.46 -1.85
C HIS A 72 15.63 -0.56 -0.92
N PHE A 73 14.95 0.11 0.03
CA PHE A 73 15.59 0.92 1.05
C PHE A 73 16.60 0.10 1.88
N GLY A 74 16.19 -1.07 2.38
CA GLY A 74 17.06 -1.92 3.22
C GLY A 74 18.29 -2.41 2.46
N ARG A 75 18.13 -2.80 1.19
CA ARG A 75 19.24 -3.18 0.32
C ARG A 75 20.19 -1.99 0.10
N ALA A 76 19.65 -0.84 -0.30
CA ALA A 76 20.45 0.35 -0.56
C ALA A 76 21.15 0.83 0.72
N ALA A 77 20.51 0.75 1.88
CA ALA A 77 21.10 1.08 3.17
C ALA A 77 22.25 0.12 3.55
N GLY A 78 22.13 -1.17 3.21
CA GLY A 78 23.21 -2.14 3.39
C GLY A 78 24.43 -1.84 2.51
N GLU A 79 24.19 -1.50 1.24
CA GLU A 79 25.24 -1.08 0.30
C GLU A 79 25.89 0.25 0.75
N ALA A 80 25.06 1.20 1.20
CA ALA A 80 25.48 2.47 1.76
C ALA A 80 26.43 2.31 2.96
N ALA A 81 26.06 1.47 3.93
CA ALA A 81 26.88 1.21 5.11
C ALA A 81 28.26 0.64 4.73
N ARG A 82 28.33 -0.18 3.68
CA ARG A 82 29.59 -0.73 3.16
C ARG A 82 30.45 0.32 2.46
N VAL A 83 29.86 1.28 1.74
CA VAL A 83 30.62 2.35 1.07
C VAL A 83 31.15 3.35 2.10
N ILE A 84 30.33 3.71 3.08
CA ILE A 84 30.71 4.64 4.15
C ILE A 84 31.87 4.09 4.99
N SER A 85 31.92 2.77 5.21
CA SER A 85 33.04 2.15 5.92
C SER A 85 34.36 2.16 5.12
N MET A 86 34.31 2.40 3.81
CA MET A 86 35.49 2.53 2.95
C MET A 86 36.00 3.97 2.84
N SER A 87 35.11 4.96 2.78
CA SER A 87 35.46 6.38 2.85
C SER A 87 34.26 7.24 3.27
N THR A 88 34.52 8.18 4.18
CA THR A 88 33.55 9.17 4.66
C THR A 88 33.21 10.24 3.62
N ASP A 89 34.01 10.38 2.56
CA ASP A 89 33.77 11.38 1.51
C ASP A 89 32.48 11.10 0.73
N TYR A 90 32.02 9.84 0.74
CA TYR A 90 30.82 9.39 0.05
C TYR A 90 29.55 9.46 0.91
N LEU A 91 29.63 9.93 2.16
CA LEU A 91 28.47 10.00 3.07
C LEU A 91 27.28 10.72 2.44
N TRP A 92 27.52 11.89 1.84
CA TRP A 92 26.45 12.72 1.30
C TRP A 92 25.82 12.15 0.02
N PRO A 93 26.60 11.75 -1.01
CA PRO A 93 26.05 11.05 -2.19
C PRO A 93 25.23 9.82 -1.83
N VAL A 94 25.72 9.01 -0.89
CA VAL A 94 25.05 7.79 -0.44
C VAL A 94 23.73 8.11 0.28
N ALA A 95 23.72 9.14 1.14
CA ALA A 95 22.49 9.57 1.81
C ALA A 95 21.42 9.99 0.78
N GLN A 96 21.80 10.71 -0.27
CA GLN A 96 20.86 11.14 -1.33
C GLN A 96 20.18 9.98 -2.03
N THR A 97 20.87 8.85 -2.23
CA THR A 97 20.28 7.66 -2.86
C THR A 97 19.21 6.97 -2.01
N LEU A 98 19.23 7.16 -0.68
CA LEU A 98 18.30 6.54 0.25
C LEU A 98 17.00 7.33 0.42
N ILE A 99 17.02 8.63 0.10
CA ILE A 99 15.90 9.55 0.34
C ILE A 99 14.60 9.06 -0.32
N PRO A 100 14.59 8.67 -1.62
CA PRO A 100 13.33 8.30 -2.28
C PRO A 100 12.69 7.06 -1.65
N ASP A 101 13.46 6.00 -1.39
CA ASP A 101 12.91 4.74 -0.86
C ASP A 101 12.50 4.86 0.62
N PHE A 102 13.23 5.68 1.38
CA PHE A 102 12.81 6.06 2.74
C PHE A 102 11.49 6.83 2.73
N ALA A 103 11.37 7.85 1.87
CA ALA A 103 10.12 8.63 1.76
C ALA A 103 8.95 7.74 1.34
N ALA A 104 9.15 6.85 0.37
CA ALA A 104 8.15 5.91 -0.11
C ALA A 104 7.62 5.01 1.02
N SER A 105 8.53 4.31 1.69
CA SER A 105 8.17 3.41 2.79
C SER A 105 7.47 4.17 3.92
N PHE A 106 7.96 5.36 4.30
CA PHE A 106 7.37 6.18 5.34
C PHE A 106 5.93 6.62 5.00
N PHE A 107 5.70 7.21 3.83
CA PHE A 107 4.37 7.69 3.45
C PHE A 107 3.38 6.54 3.20
N LEU A 108 3.81 5.44 2.59
CA LEU A 108 2.94 4.28 2.38
C LEU A 108 2.52 3.64 3.71
N LEU A 109 3.43 3.53 4.69
CA LEU A 109 3.09 3.04 6.03
C LEU A 109 2.07 3.94 6.74
N ILE A 110 2.19 5.27 6.61
CA ILE A 110 1.19 6.21 7.13
C ILE A 110 -0.16 6.01 6.41
N ALA A 111 -0.16 5.85 5.08
CA ALA A 111 -1.38 5.62 4.33
C ALA A 111 -2.09 4.33 4.77
N ILE A 112 -1.34 3.24 4.93
CA ILE A 112 -1.84 1.96 5.42
C ILE A 112 -2.39 2.12 6.85
N GLY A 113 -1.64 2.77 7.74
CA GLY A 113 -2.08 3.01 9.12
C GLY A 113 -3.38 3.81 9.19
N ALA A 114 -3.48 4.88 8.39
CA ALA A 114 -4.68 5.71 8.31
C ALA A 114 -5.89 4.91 7.78
N LEU A 115 -5.70 4.01 6.81
CA LEU A 115 -6.79 3.17 6.30
C LEU A 115 -7.18 2.05 7.28
N VAL A 116 -6.21 1.40 7.92
CA VAL A 116 -6.47 0.26 8.82
C VAL A 116 -7.09 0.72 10.12
N PHE A 117 -6.54 1.77 10.73
CA PHE A 117 -6.93 2.23 12.08
C PHE A 117 -7.82 3.47 12.07
N GLY A 118 -7.68 4.36 11.09
CA GLY A 118 -8.46 5.59 11.03
C GLY A 118 -9.93 5.34 10.65
N ARG A 119 -10.85 6.02 11.32
CA ARG A 119 -12.30 5.99 11.02
C ARG A 119 -12.86 7.40 10.91
N SER A 120 -12.22 8.21 10.08
CA SER A 120 -12.61 9.58 9.81
C SER A 120 -12.31 9.96 8.37
N SER A 121 -13.02 10.98 7.88
CA SER A 121 -12.79 11.56 6.54
C SER A 121 -11.38 12.14 6.41
N VAL A 122 -10.84 12.67 7.50
CA VAL A 122 -9.46 13.16 7.58
C VAL A 122 -8.46 12.02 7.40
N ALA A 123 -8.68 10.87 8.03
CA ALA A 123 -7.80 9.71 7.85
C ALA A 123 -7.82 9.19 6.40
N LEU A 124 -9.00 9.19 5.76
CA LEU A 124 -9.10 8.85 4.33
C LEU A 124 -8.34 9.86 3.45
N GLY A 125 -8.48 11.16 3.73
CA GLY A 125 -7.75 12.21 3.02
C GLY A 125 -6.24 12.09 3.21
N ALA A 126 -5.78 11.87 4.45
CA ALA A 126 -4.38 11.65 4.77
C ALA A 126 -3.83 10.41 4.05
N ALA A 127 -4.60 9.32 3.99
CA ALA A 127 -4.20 8.12 3.26
C ALA A 127 -4.01 8.38 1.76
N VAL A 128 -4.91 9.13 1.13
CA VAL A 128 -4.79 9.52 -0.28
C VAL A 128 -3.56 10.38 -0.48
N VAL A 129 -3.37 11.44 0.32
CA VAL A 129 -2.20 12.32 0.21
C VAL A 129 -0.91 11.53 0.37
N CYS A 130 -0.83 10.67 1.40
CA CYS A 130 0.36 9.87 1.64
C CYS A 130 0.59 8.81 0.53
N ALA A 131 -0.44 8.25 -0.08
CA ALA A 131 -0.27 7.37 -1.24
C ALA A 131 0.32 8.11 -2.46
N TRP A 132 -0.10 9.37 -2.68
CA TRP A 132 0.48 10.23 -3.73
C TRP A 132 1.94 10.62 -3.45
N LEU A 133 2.26 10.89 -2.18
CA LEU A 133 3.63 11.17 -1.77
C LEU A 133 4.52 9.92 -1.84
N GLY A 134 3.98 8.75 -1.49
CA GLY A 134 4.72 7.50 -1.42
C GLY A 134 4.96 6.80 -2.76
N GLY A 135 4.09 7.01 -3.75
CA GLY A 135 4.24 6.44 -5.09
C GLY A 135 4.71 7.47 -6.13
N PRO A 136 3.80 8.27 -6.73
CA PRO A 136 4.11 9.20 -7.81
C PRO A 136 5.23 10.20 -7.51
N LEU A 137 5.20 10.84 -6.34
CA LEU A 137 6.22 11.83 -6.00
C LEU A 137 7.59 11.17 -5.83
N VAL A 138 7.65 10.00 -5.18
CA VAL A 138 8.89 9.23 -5.05
C VAL A 138 9.45 8.85 -6.40
N ALA A 139 8.60 8.45 -7.36
CA ALA A 139 9.08 8.15 -8.71
C ALA A 139 9.79 9.37 -9.35
N VAL A 140 9.26 10.57 -9.15
CA VAL A 140 9.91 11.82 -9.56
C VAL A 140 11.22 12.06 -8.79
N LEU A 141 11.23 11.83 -7.47
CA LEU A 141 12.46 11.95 -6.67
C LEU A 141 13.54 10.99 -7.15
N ARG A 142 13.19 9.76 -7.52
CA ARG A 142 14.13 8.78 -8.11
C ARG A 142 14.70 9.28 -9.43
N THR A 143 13.91 9.92 -10.29
CA THR A 143 14.43 10.57 -11.50
C THR A 143 15.41 11.70 -11.17
N ILE A 144 15.11 12.53 -10.17
CA ILE A 144 15.97 13.67 -9.79
C ILE A 144 17.28 13.22 -9.13
N TYR A 145 17.20 12.29 -8.17
CA TYR A 145 18.36 11.87 -7.37
C TYR A 145 19.18 10.74 -8.01
N LEU A 146 18.54 9.84 -8.78
CA LEU A 146 19.20 8.66 -9.35
C LEU A 146 19.36 8.74 -10.87
N GLY A 147 18.83 9.80 -11.51
CA GLY A 147 18.89 9.96 -12.97
C GLY A 147 18.08 8.92 -13.74
N LEU A 148 17.12 8.25 -13.08
CA LEU A 148 16.35 7.16 -13.70
C LEU A 148 15.36 7.73 -14.74
N PRO A 149 15.37 7.21 -15.99
CA PRO A 149 14.50 7.71 -17.06
C PRO A 149 13.03 7.38 -16.77
N ILE A 150 12.14 8.32 -17.09
CA ILE A 150 10.69 8.11 -17.03
C ILE A 150 10.26 7.40 -18.31
N GLU A 151 10.13 6.09 -18.22
CA GLU A 151 9.61 5.28 -19.33
C GLU A 151 8.09 5.16 -19.26
N LEU A 152 7.44 5.21 -20.43
CA LEU A 152 5.99 5.05 -20.57
C LEU A 152 5.50 3.67 -20.08
N ALA A 153 6.37 2.65 -20.15
CA ALA A 153 6.14 1.30 -19.62
C ALA A 153 7.03 0.99 -18.39
N GLY A 154 7.51 2.03 -17.70
CA GLY A 154 8.37 1.91 -16.54
C GLY A 154 7.62 1.95 -15.21
N GLU A 155 8.36 1.67 -14.14
CA GLU A 155 7.89 1.75 -12.75
C GLU A 155 7.17 3.08 -12.42
N PRO A 156 7.66 4.28 -12.84
CA PRO A 156 6.98 5.55 -12.54
C PRO A 156 5.55 5.62 -13.07
N THR A 157 5.32 5.11 -14.28
CA THR A 157 4.02 5.13 -14.93
C THR A 157 3.07 4.12 -14.30
N GLY A 158 3.59 2.96 -13.89
CA GLY A 158 2.83 1.95 -13.14
C GLY A 158 2.36 2.45 -11.77
N LEU A 159 3.25 3.11 -11.02
CA LEU A 159 2.92 3.72 -9.73
C LEU A 159 1.88 4.82 -9.89
N LEU A 160 2.04 5.73 -10.85
CA LEU A 160 1.05 6.77 -11.17
C LEU A 160 -0.32 6.18 -11.49
N PHE A 161 -0.37 5.19 -12.39
CA PHE A 161 -1.62 4.56 -12.78
C PHE A 161 -2.30 3.88 -11.57
N LEU A 162 -1.54 3.11 -10.79
CA LEU A 162 -2.05 2.45 -9.59
C LEU A 162 -2.61 3.47 -8.59
N THR A 163 -1.86 4.54 -8.29
CA THR A 163 -2.30 5.56 -7.33
C THR A 163 -3.54 6.29 -7.81
N VAL A 164 -3.68 6.57 -9.11
CA VAL A 164 -4.90 7.15 -9.68
C VAL A 164 -6.09 6.20 -9.48
N VAL A 165 -5.94 4.92 -9.83
CA VAL A 165 -7.01 3.91 -9.68
C VAL A 165 -7.42 3.76 -8.20
N VAL A 166 -6.45 3.67 -7.30
CA VAL A 166 -6.68 3.60 -5.85
C VAL A 166 -7.39 4.86 -5.35
N THR A 167 -6.97 6.05 -5.78
CA THR A 167 -7.57 7.32 -5.39
C THR A 167 -9.03 7.41 -5.85
N LEU A 168 -9.30 7.06 -7.11
CA LEU A 168 -10.66 7.05 -7.65
C LEU A 168 -11.56 6.10 -6.86
N TYR A 169 -11.06 4.90 -6.54
CA TYR A 169 -11.81 3.96 -5.71
C TYR A 169 -12.07 4.52 -4.30
N LEU A 170 -11.05 5.05 -3.63
CA LEU A 170 -11.15 5.55 -2.25
C LEU A 170 -12.10 6.74 -2.12
N LEU A 171 -12.14 7.63 -3.11
CA LEU A 171 -12.95 8.84 -3.07
C LEU A 171 -14.40 8.63 -3.55
N PHE A 172 -14.61 7.77 -4.55
CA PHE A 172 -15.93 7.65 -5.19
C PHE A 172 -16.72 6.39 -4.81
N SER A 173 -16.10 5.40 -4.16
CA SER A 173 -16.81 4.19 -3.78
C SER A 173 -17.62 4.34 -2.47
N ASN A 174 -18.80 3.73 -2.46
CA ASN A 174 -19.70 3.73 -1.29
C ASN A 174 -19.06 3.07 -0.06
N ARG A 175 -18.21 2.07 -0.25
CA ARG A 175 -17.63 1.30 0.87
C ARG A 175 -16.62 2.12 1.68
N PRO A 176 -15.59 2.76 1.09
CA PRO A 176 -14.77 3.76 1.78
C PRO A 176 -15.62 4.90 2.36
N ALA A 177 -16.59 5.42 1.59
CA ALA A 177 -17.41 6.54 2.04
C ALA A 177 -18.15 6.26 3.36
N LEU A 178 -18.72 5.06 3.51
CA LEU A 178 -19.39 4.59 4.73
C LEU A 178 -18.41 4.17 5.83
N THR A 179 -17.24 3.63 5.47
CA THR A 179 -16.22 3.18 6.43
C THR A 179 -15.56 4.33 7.16
N TYR A 180 -15.26 5.43 6.44
CA TYR A 180 -14.55 6.60 6.97
C TYR A 180 -15.45 7.80 7.25
N GLY A 181 -16.76 7.73 6.95
CA GLY A 181 -17.71 8.78 7.33
C GLY A 181 -17.60 10.07 6.51
N THR A 182 -17.39 9.94 5.20
CA THR A 182 -17.37 11.09 4.28
C THR A 182 -18.75 11.74 4.13
N ALA A 183 -18.81 12.96 3.57
CA ALA A 183 -20.08 13.65 3.33
C ALA A 183 -21.03 12.86 2.42
N SER A 184 -20.51 12.15 1.41
CA SER A 184 -21.29 11.25 0.55
C SER A 184 -21.82 10.05 1.34
N GLY A 185 -20.99 9.44 2.20
CA GLY A 185 -21.38 8.35 3.09
C GLY A 185 -22.50 8.76 4.06
N ARG A 186 -22.42 9.95 4.65
CA ARG A 186 -23.47 10.51 5.51
C ARG A 186 -24.79 10.71 4.77
N ARG A 187 -24.75 11.29 3.56
CA ARG A 187 -25.96 11.47 2.72
C ARG A 187 -26.60 10.12 2.37
N LEU A 188 -25.78 9.13 2.02
CA LEU A 188 -26.24 7.79 1.70
C LEU A 188 -26.90 7.11 2.91
N ALA A 189 -26.29 7.22 4.10
CA ALA A 189 -26.86 6.70 5.34
C ALA A 189 -28.22 7.34 5.65
N LEU A 190 -28.33 8.67 5.59
CA LEU A 190 -29.59 9.38 5.81
C LEU A 190 -30.68 8.98 4.81
N SER A 191 -30.33 8.81 3.52
CA SER A 191 -31.30 8.46 2.47
C SER A 191 -31.84 7.03 2.56
N ARG A 192 -31.13 6.12 3.22
CA ARG A 192 -31.44 4.68 3.25
C ARG A 192 -31.63 4.13 4.66
N GLY A 193 -31.87 4.98 5.64
CA GLY A 193 -32.12 4.59 7.03
C GLY A 193 -30.92 3.91 7.71
N GLY A 194 -29.70 4.26 7.29
CA GLY A 194 -28.47 3.80 7.96
C GLY A 194 -28.20 4.59 9.23
N SER A 195 -27.62 3.93 10.24
CA SER A 195 -27.27 4.53 11.52
C SER A 195 -25.76 4.69 11.68
N ALA A 196 -25.34 5.68 12.48
CA ALA A 196 -23.98 5.71 13.00
C ALA A 196 -23.78 4.52 13.96
N VAL A 197 -22.62 3.88 13.91
CA VAL A 197 -22.36 2.68 14.74
C VAL A 197 -22.22 3.00 16.24
N GLY A 198 -22.01 4.28 16.59
CA GLY A 198 -21.87 4.76 17.97
C GLY A 198 -23.13 5.35 18.62
N GLU A 199 -24.29 5.33 17.94
CA GLU A 199 -25.57 5.81 18.49
C GLU A 199 -26.48 4.66 18.98
N ARG A 200 -25.89 3.53 19.40
CA ARG A 200 -26.59 2.42 20.06
C ARG A 200 -26.17 2.30 21.51
#